data_AF-A0A653D5Q6-F1
#
_entry.id   AF-A0A653D5Q6-F1
#
_cell.length_a   1.000
_cell.length_b   1.000
_cell.length_c   1.000
_cell.angle_alpha   90.00
_cell.angle_beta   90.00
_cell.angle_gamma   90.00
#
_symmetry.space_group_name_H-M   'P 1'
#
loop_
_entity.id
_entity.type
_entity.pdbx_description
1 polymer ?
#
loop_
_entity_poly.entity_id
_entity_poly.type
_entity_poly.pdbx_seq_one_letter_code
_entity_poly.pdbx_strand_id
1 'polypeptide(L)'
;MYDSDYSRDDSIADPNFAPEDTDLEEDSDLSEQDFIGDVGANTEENQDSARSVESEKPGKRKIKGDTRLEREERKKKRNTGEEYRTLKGKLVRARQISTLETCRTNCRSRFSDDVRQSVFDEFWRMGDFNRQIQYTADLLEISDKKTVKVRKNDSNRERRFTVKYHLRVNGKTEV
;
A
#
# COMPACT_ATOMS: atom_id res chain seq x y z
N MET A 1 19.70 -37.70 40.40
CA MET A 1 18.73 -36.74 40.94
C MET A 1 19.47 -35.45 41.21
N TYR A 2 19.27 -34.45 40.38
CA TYR A 2 19.54 -33.05 40.70
C TYR A 2 18.40 -32.26 40.07
N ASP A 3 17.49 -31.82 40.94
CA ASP A 3 16.56 -30.73 40.69
C ASP A 3 17.37 -29.43 40.58
N SER A 4 17.05 -28.62 39.57
CA SER A 4 17.37 -27.19 39.59
C SER A 4 16.17 -26.44 39.04
N ASP A 5 15.49 -25.76 39.97
CA ASP A 5 14.31 -24.94 39.80
C ASP A 5 14.47 -23.93 38.65
N TYR A 6 13.62 -24.07 37.62
CA TYR A 6 13.38 -23.01 36.66
C TYR A 6 12.61 -21.89 37.37
N SER A 7 13.33 -20.89 37.88
CA SER A 7 12.70 -19.68 38.40
C SER A 7 12.06 -18.91 37.25
N ARG A 8 10.73 -18.79 37.34
CA ARG A 8 9.82 -18.01 36.52
C ARG A 8 10.18 -16.53 36.55
N ASP A 9 10.69 -15.99 35.45
CA ASP A 9 10.75 -14.54 35.19
C ASP A 9 10.40 -14.25 33.72
N ASP A 10 9.10 -14.38 33.41
CA ASP A 10 8.48 -13.92 32.17
C ASP A 10 7.73 -12.59 32.42
N SER A 11 8.39 -11.59 33.01
CA SER A 11 7.85 -10.22 33.02
C SER A 11 8.50 -9.38 31.93
N ILE A 12 8.04 -9.55 30.70
CA ILE A 12 8.40 -8.71 29.54
C ILE A 12 7.60 -7.39 29.54
N ALA A 13 7.35 -6.83 30.72
CA ALA A 13 6.80 -5.48 30.84
C ALA A 13 7.97 -4.50 30.84
N ASP A 14 8.34 -4.01 29.66
CA ASP A 14 9.34 -2.96 29.51
C ASP A 14 8.85 -1.69 30.25
N PRO A 15 9.55 -1.23 31.31
CA PRO A 15 9.14 -0.07 32.10
C PRO A 15 9.11 1.24 31.30
N ASN A 16 9.69 1.26 30.09
CA ASN A 16 9.74 2.41 29.21
C ASN A 16 8.86 2.25 27.96
N PHE A 17 7.97 1.25 27.89
CA PHE A 17 6.95 1.22 26.85
C PHE A 17 5.86 2.25 27.15
N ALA A 18 6.11 3.50 26.74
CA ALA A 18 5.04 4.47 26.53
C ALA A 18 4.32 4.09 25.24
N PRO A 19 3.03 3.73 25.27
CA PRO A 19 2.26 3.68 24.03
C PRO A 19 2.21 5.10 23.48
N GLU A 20 3.04 5.41 22.50
CA GLU A 20 2.73 6.53 21.61
C GLU A 20 1.44 6.13 20.90
N ASP A 21 0.38 6.91 21.14
CA ASP A 21 -0.85 6.94 20.36
C ASP A 21 -0.52 7.26 18.90
N THR A 22 0.04 6.27 18.22
CA THR A 22 0.14 6.22 16.78
C THR A 22 -1.19 5.70 16.31
N ASP A 23 -2.15 6.61 16.18
CA ASP A 23 -3.34 6.44 15.33
C ASP A 23 -2.89 6.28 13.86
N LEU A 24 -2.18 5.19 13.58
CA LEU A 24 -1.99 4.68 12.24
C LEU A 24 -3.25 3.89 11.90
N GLU A 25 -4.35 4.62 11.70
CA GLU A 25 -5.47 4.08 10.95
C GLU A 25 -5.00 3.95 9.49
N GLU A 26 -4.59 2.74 9.12
CA GLU A 26 -4.54 2.32 7.72
C GLU A 26 -5.97 2.34 7.17
N ASP A 27 -6.37 3.48 6.61
CA ASP A 27 -7.56 3.60 5.77
C ASP A 27 -7.32 2.78 4.47
N SER A 28 -7.48 1.46 4.60
CA SER A 28 -7.52 0.51 3.49
C SER A 28 -8.88 0.61 2.79
N ASP A 29 -9.08 1.68 2.03
CA ASP A 29 -10.15 1.78 1.04
C ASP A 29 -9.76 0.93 -0.19
N LEU A 30 -9.82 -0.39 -0.01
CA LEU A 30 -9.76 -1.35 -1.09
C LEU A 30 -11.01 -1.16 -1.96
N SER A 31 -10.85 -0.50 -3.11
CA SER A 31 -11.92 -0.45 -4.09
C SER A 31 -12.12 -1.84 -4.69
N GLU A 32 -13.31 -2.39 -4.45
CA GLU A 32 -13.89 -3.55 -5.09
C GLU A 32 -13.61 -3.52 -6.61
N GLN A 33 -13.10 -4.64 -7.13
CA GLN A 33 -12.96 -4.86 -8.56
C GLN A 33 -14.35 -4.97 -9.18
N ASP A 34 -14.62 -4.14 -10.18
CA ASP A 34 -15.73 -4.31 -11.10
C ASP A 34 -15.55 -5.63 -11.87
N PHE A 35 -16.17 -6.71 -11.39
CA PHE A 35 -16.34 -7.94 -12.15
C PHE A 35 -17.43 -7.71 -13.20
N ILE A 36 -17.04 -7.26 -14.38
CA ILE A 36 -17.91 -7.25 -15.55
C ILE A 36 -17.89 -8.67 -16.14
N GLY A 37 -18.85 -9.49 -15.74
CA GLY A 37 -19.18 -10.76 -16.39
C GLY A 37 -20.59 -10.69 -16.97
N ASP A 38 -20.68 -10.49 -18.27
CA ASP A 38 -21.90 -10.46 -19.09
C ASP A 38 -21.58 -11.23 -20.39
N VAL A 39 -22.38 -12.13 -20.97
CA VAL A 39 -23.65 -12.80 -20.64
C VAL A 39 -23.67 -14.09 -21.46
N GLY A 40 -24.25 -15.16 -20.91
CA GLY A 40 -24.57 -16.38 -21.65
C GLY A 40 -25.88 -16.95 -21.14
N ALA A 41 -26.93 -16.77 -21.91
CA ALA A 41 -28.31 -17.15 -21.62
C ALA A 41 -28.54 -18.67 -21.50
N ASN A 42 -29.38 -19.09 -20.55
CA ASN A 42 -30.61 -19.88 -20.79
C ASN A 42 -31.33 -20.19 -19.46
N THR A 43 -32.51 -19.59 -19.31
CA THR A 43 -33.85 -20.19 -19.14
C THR A 43 -34.07 -21.39 -18.18
N GLU A 44 -34.99 -21.12 -17.23
CA GLU A 44 -36.13 -21.94 -16.74
C GLU A 44 -36.13 -22.64 -15.35
N GLU A 45 -37.22 -22.31 -14.62
CA GLU A 45 -37.99 -23.06 -13.60
C GLU A 45 -37.66 -23.00 -12.09
N ASN A 46 -38.39 -22.10 -11.40
CA ASN A 46 -39.46 -22.37 -10.42
C ASN A 46 -39.21 -23.25 -9.17
N GLN A 47 -39.27 -22.67 -7.96
CA GLN A 47 -40.20 -23.06 -6.87
C GLN A 47 -40.00 -22.27 -5.56
N ASP A 48 -41.12 -22.03 -4.89
CA ASP A 48 -41.33 -21.34 -3.61
C ASP A 48 -40.44 -21.79 -2.44
N SER A 49 -40.07 -20.86 -1.56
CA SER A 49 -40.35 -20.92 -0.10
C SER A 49 -39.42 -19.99 0.71
N ALA A 50 -39.96 -19.51 1.83
CA ALA A 50 -39.34 -18.77 2.94
C ALA A 50 -39.12 -17.26 2.74
N ARG A 51 -40.15 -16.51 3.17
CA ARG A 51 -40.11 -15.09 3.50
C ARG A 51 -39.19 -14.85 4.71
N SER A 52 -37.90 -14.66 4.47
CA SER A 52 -36.99 -14.05 5.45
C SER A 52 -37.26 -12.56 5.50
N VAL A 53 -37.72 -12.08 6.66
CA VAL A 53 -37.79 -10.64 6.95
C VAL A 53 -36.37 -10.13 7.04
N GLU A 54 -35.83 -9.64 5.91
CA GLU A 54 -34.59 -8.89 5.91
C GLU A 54 -34.83 -7.63 6.75
N SER A 55 -34.18 -7.59 7.90
CA SER A 55 -34.08 -6.35 8.67
C SER A 55 -33.28 -5.37 7.81
N GLU A 56 -33.99 -4.44 7.18
CA GLU A 56 -33.39 -3.29 6.51
C GLU A 56 -32.43 -2.63 7.50
N LYS A 57 -31.13 -2.87 7.31
CA LYS A 57 -30.10 -2.20 8.11
C LYS A 57 -30.32 -0.70 7.90
N PRO A 58 -30.41 0.11 8.98
CA PRO A 58 -30.65 1.53 8.85
C PRO A 58 -29.59 2.11 7.91
N GLY A 59 -30.05 2.64 6.77
CA GLY A 59 -29.17 3.15 5.73
C GLY A 59 -28.17 4.14 6.32
N LYS A 60 -26.88 3.95 6.01
CA LYS A 60 -25.82 4.86 6.48
C LYS A 60 -26.21 6.28 6.09
N ARG A 61 -26.34 7.16 7.10
CA ARG A 61 -26.64 8.58 6.87
C ARG A 61 -25.58 9.15 5.92
N LYS A 62 -26.00 9.66 4.76
CA LYS A 62 -25.10 10.25 3.78
C LYS A 62 -24.38 11.45 4.43
N ILE A 63 -23.06 11.39 4.49
CA ILE A 63 -22.24 12.49 5.01
C ILE A 63 -22.31 13.62 4.00
N LYS A 64 -22.49 14.86 4.50
CA LYS A 64 -22.48 16.06 3.66
C LYS A 64 -21.11 16.19 2.99
N GLY A 65 -21.06 16.21 1.66
CA GLY A 65 -19.79 16.25 0.90
C GLY A 65 -19.26 14.88 0.41
N ASP A 66 -20.08 13.83 0.46
CA ASP A 66 -19.81 12.55 -0.21
C ASP A 66 -20.64 12.41 -1.50
N THR A 67 -20.55 13.43 -2.37
CA THR A 67 -21.07 13.31 -3.73
C THR A 67 -20.10 12.52 -4.61
N ARG A 68 -20.61 11.95 -5.71
CA ARG A 68 -19.78 11.23 -6.69
C ARG A 68 -18.66 12.13 -7.23
N LEU A 69 -18.98 13.39 -7.52
CA LEU A 69 -18.03 14.37 -8.04
C LEU A 69 -16.91 14.69 -7.03
N GLU A 70 -17.24 14.88 -5.76
CA GLU A 70 -16.23 15.12 -4.71
C GLU A 70 -15.34 13.89 -4.49
N ARG A 71 -15.89 12.68 -4.63
CA ARG A 71 -15.11 11.44 -4.55
C ARG A 71 -14.15 11.31 -5.74
N GLU A 72 -14.61 11.58 -6.95
CA GLU A 72 -13.79 11.59 -8.16
C GLU A 72 -12.68 12.66 -8.08
N GLU A 73 -13.00 13.86 -7.60
CA GLU A 73 -12.03 14.94 -7.42
C GLU A 73 -10.96 14.56 -6.37
N ARG A 74 -11.38 14.00 -5.23
CA ARG A 74 -10.44 13.54 -4.19
C ARG A 74 -9.55 12.42 -4.71
N LYS A 75 -10.11 11.46 -5.46
CA LYS A 75 -9.35 10.38 -6.10
C LYS A 75 -8.33 10.96 -7.09
N LYS A 76 -8.74 11.92 -7.93
CA LYS A 76 -7.86 12.60 -8.89
C LYS A 76 -6.70 13.29 -8.17
N LYS A 77 -6.99 14.15 -7.19
CA LYS A 77 -5.96 14.87 -6.41
C LYS A 77 -5.00 13.93 -5.71
N ARG A 78 -5.52 12.85 -5.11
CA ARG A 78 -4.69 11.81 -4.49
C ARG A 78 -3.76 11.15 -5.51
N ASN A 79 -4.26 10.83 -6.71
CA ASN A 79 -3.48 10.17 -7.75
C ASN A 79 -2.48 11.12 -8.45
N THR A 80 -2.75 12.43 -8.49
CA THR A 80 -1.79 13.44 -8.99
C THR A 80 -0.84 13.95 -7.92
N GLY A 81 -1.00 13.50 -6.67
CA GLY A 81 -0.17 13.92 -5.54
C GLY A 81 -0.45 15.35 -5.06
N GLU A 82 -1.60 15.92 -5.43
CA GLU A 82 -2.03 17.25 -4.99
C GLU A 82 -2.61 17.23 -3.57
N GLU A 83 -2.71 18.42 -2.97
CA GLU A 83 -3.37 18.59 -1.68
C GLU A 83 -4.87 18.29 -1.76
N TYR A 84 -5.40 17.55 -0.79
CA TYR A 84 -6.83 17.26 -0.71
C TYR A 84 -7.34 17.17 0.73
N ARG A 85 -8.66 17.23 0.91
CA ARG A 85 -9.32 17.04 2.21
C ARG A 85 -9.96 15.66 2.30
N THR A 86 -9.74 14.97 3.42
CA THR A 86 -10.41 13.71 3.71
C THR A 86 -11.89 13.93 4.05
N LEU A 87 -12.68 12.85 4.08
CA LEU A 87 -14.08 12.90 4.53
C LEU A 87 -14.21 13.40 5.97
N LYS A 88 -13.23 13.07 6.82
CA LYS A 88 -13.12 13.53 8.21
C LYS A 88 -12.66 15.01 8.32
N GLY A 89 -12.40 15.69 7.19
CA GLY A 89 -12.00 17.10 7.13
C GLY A 89 -10.50 17.38 7.27
N LYS A 90 -9.66 16.36 7.45
CA LYS A 90 -8.20 16.49 7.57
C LYS A 90 -7.59 16.92 6.24
N LEU A 91 -6.69 17.90 6.27
CA LEU A 91 -5.92 18.34 5.10
C LEU A 91 -4.73 17.42 4.88
N VAL A 92 -4.66 16.79 3.71
CA VAL A 92 -3.52 16.00 3.24
C VAL A 92 -2.73 16.87 2.28
N ARG A 93 -1.53 17.29 2.67
CA ARG A 93 -0.68 18.18 1.85
C ARG A 93 -0.25 17.50 0.55
N ALA A 94 0.08 18.32 -0.44
CA ALA A 94 0.67 17.85 -1.69
C ALA A 94 1.97 17.06 -1.44
N ARG A 95 2.22 16.08 -2.30
CA ARG A 95 3.47 15.30 -2.30
C ARG A 95 4.61 16.22 -2.70
N GLN A 96 5.75 16.05 -2.03
CA GLN A 96 6.95 16.84 -2.27
C GLN A 96 8.17 15.93 -2.23
N ILE A 97 9.23 16.34 -2.93
CA ILE A 97 10.51 15.64 -2.90
C ILE A 97 11.20 15.96 -1.58
N SER A 98 11.52 14.92 -0.81
CA SER A 98 12.34 15.04 0.40
C SER A 98 13.81 15.26 0.05
N THR A 99 14.61 15.81 0.95
CA THR A 99 16.07 15.87 0.75
C THR A 99 16.69 14.49 0.91
N LEU A 100 17.67 14.12 0.07
CA LEU A 100 18.39 12.86 0.26
C LEU A 100 19.34 12.95 1.46
N GLU A 101 19.21 11.99 2.36
CA GLU A 101 20.16 11.75 3.44
C GLU A 101 21.42 11.04 2.94
N THR A 102 22.40 10.89 3.82
CA THR A 102 23.62 10.11 3.54
C THR A 102 23.27 8.65 3.27
N CYS A 103 23.41 8.23 2.02
CA CYS A 103 23.09 6.87 1.58
C CYS A 103 24.37 6.06 1.34
N ARG A 104 24.35 4.77 1.70
CA ARG A 104 25.47 3.83 1.48
C ARG A 104 25.91 3.72 0.01
N THR A 105 24.98 3.92 -0.93
CA THR A 105 25.22 3.88 -2.38
C THR A 105 25.49 5.25 -2.99
N ASN A 106 25.69 6.29 -2.15
CA ASN A 106 25.96 7.66 -2.57
C ASN A 106 24.90 8.23 -3.53
N CYS A 107 23.61 7.92 -3.31
CA CYS A 107 22.51 8.40 -4.17
C CYS A 107 22.54 9.92 -4.41
N ARG A 108 22.95 10.72 -3.42
CA ARG A 108 23.02 12.18 -3.54
C ARG A 108 24.03 12.66 -4.59
N SER A 109 25.11 11.93 -4.84
CA SER A 109 26.06 12.28 -5.90
C SER A 109 25.68 11.69 -7.25
N ARG A 110 24.96 10.56 -7.26
CA ARG A 110 24.55 9.87 -8.49
C ARG A 110 23.30 10.46 -9.12
N PHE A 111 22.39 10.98 -8.31
CA PHE A 111 21.14 11.58 -8.76
C PHE A 111 21.11 13.05 -8.35
N SER A 112 21.26 13.93 -9.33
CA SER A 112 21.08 15.37 -9.14
C SER A 112 19.62 15.69 -8.81
N ASP A 113 19.41 16.84 -8.16
CA ASP A 113 18.06 17.28 -7.79
C ASP A 113 17.13 17.43 -9.01
N ASP A 114 17.66 17.84 -10.16
CA ASP A 114 16.91 17.93 -11.42
C ASP A 114 16.39 16.57 -11.90
N VAL A 115 17.20 15.51 -11.80
CA VAL A 115 16.79 14.15 -12.20
C VAL A 115 15.73 13.62 -11.24
N ARG A 116 15.87 13.93 -9.96
CA ARG A 116 14.90 13.55 -8.94
C ARG A 116 13.57 14.26 -9.18
N GLN A 117 13.61 15.54 -9.55
CA GLN A 117 12.43 16.31 -9.94
C GLN A 117 11.78 15.74 -11.20
N SER A 118 12.55 15.41 -12.23
CA SER A 118 11.97 14.84 -13.46
C SER A 118 11.28 13.50 -13.21
N VAL A 119 11.89 12.62 -12.41
CA VAL A 119 11.29 11.33 -12.05
C VAL A 119 10.02 11.52 -11.22
N PHE A 120 10.04 12.47 -10.29
CA PHE A 120 8.88 12.80 -9.47
C PHE A 120 7.72 13.33 -10.33
N ASP A 121 8.01 14.26 -11.23
CA ASP A 121 7.01 14.84 -12.13
C ASP A 121 6.46 13.79 -13.09
N GLU A 122 7.32 12.95 -13.68
CA GLU A 122 6.91 11.86 -14.56
C GLU A 122 5.96 10.89 -13.84
N PHE A 123 6.27 10.53 -12.59
CA PHE A 123 5.46 9.63 -11.78
C PHE A 123 4.07 10.22 -11.47
N TRP A 124 4.01 11.45 -10.97
CA TRP A 124 2.73 12.04 -10.55
C TRP A 124 1.88 12.54 -11.72
N ARG A 125 2.50 12.93 -12.84
CA ARG A 125 1.81 13.34 -14.08
C ARG A 125 0.92 12.22 -14.65
N MET A 126 1.22 10.96 -14.37
CA MET A 126 0.37 9.84 -14.83
C MET A 126 -1.06 9.92 -14.28
N GLY A 127 -1.26 10.44 -13.07
CA GLY A 127 -2.58 10.68 -12.46
C GLY A 127 -3.46 9.43 -12.29
N ASP A 128 -2.90 8.24 -12.49
CA ASP A 128 -3.59 6.95 -12.43
C ASP A 128 -2.74 5.95 -11.64
N PHE A 129 -3.37 5.31 -10.67
CA PHE A 129 -2.71 4.40 -9.75
C PHE A 129 -2.16 3.14 -10.45
N ASN A 130 -2.88 2.58 -11.41
CA ASN A 130 -2.44 1.38 -12.13
C ASN A 130 -1.24 1.71 -13.03
N ARG A 131 -1.26 2.88 -13.68
CA ARG A 131 -0.12 3.35 -14.47
C ARG A 131 1.10 3.62 -13.61
N GLN A 132 0.92 4.20 -12.43
CA GLN A 132 1.99 4.41 -11.45
C GLN A 132 2.60 3.08 -10.96
N ILE A 133 1.77 2.06 -10.73
CA ILE A 133 2.24 0.71 -10.41
C ILE A 133 3.05 0.14 -11.57
N GLN A 134 2.53 0.19 -12.80
CA GLN A 134 3.21 -0.32 -13.99
C GLN A 134 4.56 0.37 -14.19
N TYR A 135 4.60 1.70 -14.09
CA TYR A 135 5.85 2.46 -14.15
C TYR A 135 6.86 2.00 -13.10
N THR A 136 6.40 1.76 -11.86
CA THR A 136 7.29 1.27 -10.80
C THR A 136 7.78 -0.14 -11.10
N ALA A 137 6.89 -1.01 -11.60
CA ALA A 137 7.21 -2.40 -11.94
C ALA A 137 8.25 -2.49 -13.08
N ASP A 138 8.17 -1.60 -14.07
CA ASP A 138 9.13 -1.52 -15.18
C ASP A 138 10.55 -1.15 -14.72
N LEU A 139 10.68 -0.61 -13.50
CA LEU A 139 11.96 -0.25 -12.88
C LEU A 139 12.48 -1.34 -11.94
N LEU A 140 11.78 -2.46 -11.82
CA LEU A 140 12.18 -3.57 -10.96
C LEU A 140 12.96 -4.62 -11.73
N GLU A 141 14.04 -5.10 -11.12
CA GLU A 141 14.72 -6.32 -11.53
C GLU A 141 14.56 -7.37 -10.42
N ILE A 142 13.75 -8.39 -10.70
CA ILE A 142 13.52 -9.52 -9.81
C ILE A 142 14.53 -10.61 -10.17
N SER A 143 15.29 -11.07 -9.17
CA SER A 143 16.30 -12.11 -9.32
C SER A 143 16.19 -13.14 -8.20
N ASP A 144 16.56 -14.38 -8.48
CA ASP A 144 16.61 -15.41 -7.46
C ASP A 144 17.69 -15.11 -6.41
N LYS A 145 17.46 -15.59 -5.19
CA LYS A 145 18.45 -15.47 -4.12
C LYS A 145 19.71 -16.25 -4.51
N LYS A 146 20.84 -15.54 -4.63
CA LYS A 146 22.15 -16.15 -4.96
C LYS A 146 22.61 -17.25 -3.99
N THR A 147 22.12 -17.27 -2.75
CA THR A 147 22.54 -18.25 -1.74
C THR A 147 21.39 -18.64 -0.83
N VAL A 148 21.01 -19.92 -0.83
CA VAL A 148 20.04 -20.49 0.11
C VAL A 148 20.81 -21.10 1.28
N LYS A 149 20.45 -20.72 2.51
CA LYS A 149 21.00 -21.33 3.73
C LYS A 149 19.85 -22.09 4.37
N VAL A 150 19.91 -23.42 4.34
CA VAL A 150 18.89 -24.27 4.98
C VAL A 150 19.02 -24.09 6.50
N ARG A 151 17.99 -23.53 7.13
CA ARG A 151 17.91 -23.47 8.60
C ARG A 151 17.26 -24.75 9.13
N LYS A 152 17.74 -25.25 10.28
CA LYS A 152 17.21 -26.48 10.91
C LYS A 152 15.76 -26.34 11.41
N ASN A 153 15.31 -25.11 11.68
CA ASN A 153 13.93 -24.81 12.04
C ASN A 153 13.27 -24.13 10.84
N ASP A 154 12.49 -24.93 10.12
CA ASP A 154 11.83 -24.55 8.87
C ASP A 154 10.50 -23.86 9.20
N SER A 155 10.57 -22.56 9.50
CA SER A 155 9.39 -21.72 9.62
C SER A 155 9.29 -20.77 8.43
N ASN A 156 8.95 -21.34 7.26
CA ASN A 156 8.09 -20.81 6.18
C ASN A 156 8.17 -19.32 5.78
N ARG A 157 9.28 -18.62 6.06
CA ARG A 157 9.40 -17.18 5.74
C ARG A 157 10.77 -16.83 5.20
N GLU A 158 11.32 -17.71 4.37
CA GLU A 158 12.55 -17.41 3.65
C GLU A 158 12.27 -16.51 2.45
N ARG A 159 13.03 -15.41 2.35
CA ARG A 159 12.99 -14.50 1.19
C ARG A 159 13.38 -15.27 -0.07
N ARG A 160 12.41 -15.48 -0.97
CA ARG A 160 12.59 -16.22 -2.24
C ARG A 160 13.34 -15.42 -3.29
N PHE A 161 13.01 -14.14 -3.43
CA PHE A 161 13.54 -13.28 -4.48
C PHE A 161 14.29 -12.07 -3.91
N THR A 162 15.21 -11.55 -4.70
CA THR A 162 15.86 -10.26 -4.48
C THR A 162 15.34 -9.30 -5.54
N VAL A 163 14.76 -8.19 -5.09
CA VAL A 163 14.31 -7.10 -5.96
C VAL A 163 15.36 -6.00 -5.94
N LYS A 164 15.83 -5.58 -7.11
CA LYS A 164 16.61 -4.36 -7.28
C LYS A 164 15.74 -3.31 -7.95
N TYR A 165 15.91 -2.06 -7.52
CA TYR A 165 15.19 -0.91 -8.06
C TYR A 165 16.16 -0.11 -8.90
N HIS A 166 15.67 0.38 -10.02
CA HIS A 166 16.43 1.21 -10.94
C HIS A 166 15.73 2.55 -11.16
N LEU A 167 16.48 3.54 -11.63
CA LEU A 167 15.93 4.83 -12.06
C LEU A 167 16.34 5.13 -13.50
N ARG A 168 15.44 5.77 -14.25
CA ARG A 168 15.74 6.26 -15.59
C ARG A 168 16.44 7.60 -15.48
N VAL A 169 17.69 7.67 -15.94
CA VAL A 169 18.51 8.89 -15.98
C VAL A 169 19.04 9.04 -17.40
N ASN A 170 18.64 10.10 -18.11
CA ASN A 170 19.12 10.41 -19.47
C ASN A 170 18.99 9.24 -20.47
N GLY A 171 17.88 8.50 -20.41
CA GLY A 171 17.62 7.35 -21.28
C GLY A 171 18.39 6.08 -20.93
N LYS A 172 19.11 6.06 -19.79
CA LYS A 172 19.79 4.87 -19.25
C LYS A 172 19.19 4.49 -17.90
N THR A 173 19.19 3.20 -17.61
CA THR A 173 18.68 2.64 -16.35
C THR A 173 19.85 2.45 -15.39
N GLU A 174 19.86 3.21 -14.29
CA GLU A 174 20.92 3.20 -13.26
C GLU A 174 20.41 2.55 -11.96
N VAL A 175 21.25 1.71 -11.34
CA VAL A 175 21.02 1.06 -10.03
C VAL A 175 21.48 1.94 -8.88
#